data_AF-A0A4U0ZIL0-F1
#
_entry.id   AF-A0A4U0ZIL0-F1
#
_cell.length_a   1.000
_cell.length_b   1.000
_cell.length_c   1.000
_cell.angle_alpha   90.00
_cell.angle_beta   90.00
_cell.angle_gamma   90.00
#
_symmetry.space_group_name_H-M   'P 1'
#
loop_
_entity.id
_entity.type
_entity.pdbx_description
1 polymer ?
#
loop_
_entity_poly.entity_id
_entity_poly.type
_entity_poly.pdbx_seq_one_letter_code
_entity_poly.pdbx_strand_id
1 'polypeptide(L)'
;MKLGKLSLDEMVQGADSADENWVELLKHPAAESVWAEAVKRRESLNGFSRFAARWPAIVHQYKKLKKYTKKSFNASSITLFSTNFQPFNAALNGTSDENQTFSIEVIWGEHQIVSLERNMLIQFNGGRNINVYYSFSSGDGVIGIDDSWDFKLEEGAVLLTFFEGEHLSVDLESMINNAESVGSVVLLPSK
;
A
#
# COMPACT_ATOMS: atom_id res chain seq x y z
N MET A 1 16.81 -24.25 19.97
CA MET A 1 16.05 -24.73 18.80
C MET A 1 16.49 -23.84 17.63
N LYS A 2 15.71 -23.60 16.57
CA LYS A 2 15.90 -22.38 15.77
C LYS A 2 14.66 -21.53 16.02
N LEU A 3 14.87 -20.29 16.44
CA LEU A 3 13.80 -19.34 16.77
C LEU A 3 12.87 -19.18 15.55
N GLY A 4 11.63 -19.62 15.71
CA GLY A 4 10.63 -19.58 14.64
C GLY A 4 10.03 -18.19 14.44
N LYS A 5 9.48 -17.93 13.25
CA LYS A 5 8.79 -16.66 12.95
C LYS A 5 7.62 -16.39 13.91
N LEU A 6 6.86 -17.43 14.27
CA LEU A 6 5.74 -17.32 15.20
C LEU A 6 6.22 -16.91 16.60
N SER A 7 7.25 -17.56 17.13
CA SER A 7 7.82 -17.24 18.43
C SER A 7 8.36 -15.81 18.50
N LEU A 8 9.00 -15.34 17.43
CA LEU A 8 9.40 -13.93 17.29
C LEU A 8 8.19 -12.99 17.32
N ASP A 9 7.11 -13.31 16.61
CA ASP A 9 5.91 -12.47 16.57
C ASP A 9 5.19 -12.45 17.93
N GLU A 10 5.21 -13.56 18.69
CA GLU A 10 4.70 -13.65 20.07
C GLU A 10 5.53 -12.81 21.04
N MET A 11 6.86 -12.86 20.92
CA MET A 11 7.78 -12.01 21.69
C MET A 11 7.51 -10.52 21.45
N VAL A 12 7.33 -10.10 20.18
CA VAL A 12 7.02 -8.70 19.84
C VAL A 12 5.70 -8.24 20.47
N GLN A 13 4.73 -9.13 20.63
CA GLN A 13 3.45 -8.83 21.27
C GLN A 13 3.53 -8.78 22.80
N GLY A 14 4.66 -9.16 23.39
CA GLY A 14 4.78 -9.28 24.84
C GLY A 14 3.93 -10.41 25.42
N ALA A 15 3.58 -11.43 24.61
CA ALA A 15 3.05 -12.68 25.15
C ALA A 15 4.12 -13.31 26.07
N ASP A 16 3.72 -14.20 27.00
CA ASP A 16 4.62 -14.96 27.87
C ASP A 16 5.59 -15.79 27.03
N SER A 17 6.64 -15.11 26.57
CA SER A 17 7.71 -15.65 25.78
C SER A 17 8.71 -16.22 26.77
N ALA A 18 8.99 -17.51 26.64
CA ALA A 18 9.97 -18.17 27.50
C ALA A 18 11.31 -17.41 27.43
N ASP A 19 11.96 -17.20 28.57
CA ASP A 19 13.27 -16.53 28.67
C ASP A 19 14.32 -17.15 27.73
N GLU A 20 14.19 -18.44 27.44
CA GLU A 20 15.01 -19.19 26.48
C GLU A 20 14.95 -18.60 25.06
N ASN A 21 13.81 -18.05 24.63
CA ASN A 21 13.63 -17.42 23.32
C ASN A 21 14.42 -16.11 23.21
N TRP A 22 14.48 -15.32 24.29
CA TRP A 22 15.31 -14.12 24.36
C TRP A 22 16.79 -14.46 24.32
N VAL A 23 17.20 -15.50 25.07
CA VAL A 23 18.58 -16.00 25.05
C VAL A 23 18.96 -16.49 23.65
N GLU A 24 18.05 -17.18 22.95
CA GLU A 24 18.30 -17.67 21.60
C GLU A 24 18.38 -16.52 20.58
N LEU A 25 17.53 -15.49 20.71
CA LEU A 25 17.60 -14.28 19.87
C LEU A 25 18.93 -13.53 20.09
N LEU A 26 19.33 -13.28 21.33
CA LEU A 26 20.55 -12.53 21.66
C LEU A 26 21.83 -13.25 21.24
N LYS A 27 21.80 -14.58 21.13
CA LYS A 27 22.91 -15.38 20.58
C LYS A 27 23.02 -15.32 19.06
N HIS A 28 22.00 -14.79 18.37
CA HIS A 28 22.01 -14.71 16.91
C HIS A 28 22.97 -13.58 16.45
N PRO A 29 23.89 -13.84 15.49
CA PRO A 29 24.86 -12.84 15.04
C PRO A 29 24.22 -11.61 14.38
N ALA A 30 22.98 -11.75 13.90
CA ALA A 30 22.16 -10.66 13.34
C ALA A 30 20.89 -10.39 14.16
N ALA A 31 20.97 -10.52 15.49
CA ALA A 31 19.82 -10.41 16.40
C ALA A 31 18.98 -9.15 16.15
N GLU A 32 19.64 -8.00 15.99
CA GLU A 32 18.97 -6.70 15.73
C GLU A 32 18.15 -6.73 14.43
N SER A 33 18.74 -7.23 13.34
CA SER A 33 18.04 -7.34 12.05
C SER A 33 16.84 -8.29 12.13
N VAL A 34 17.03 -9.44 12.78
CA VAL A 34 15.96 -10.45 12.96
C VAL A 34 14.81 -9.89 13.78
N TRP A 35 15.13 -9.13 14.83
CA TRP A 35 14.15 -8.46 15.67
C TRP A 35 13.41 -7.35 14.90
N ALA A 36 14.13 -6.48 14.19
CA ALA A 36 13.54 -5.42 13.39
C ALA A 36 12.60 -5.97 12.31
N GLU A 37 12.98 -7.07 11.64
CA GLU A 37 12.11 -7.77 10.69
C GLU A 37 10.85 -8.34 11.35
N ALA A 38 10.96 -8.88 12.57
CA ALA A 38 9.81 -9.38 13.32
C ALA A 38 8.85 -8.25 13.72
N VAL A 39 9.38 -7.13 14.20
CA VAL A 39 8.60 -5.92 14.51
C VAL A 39 7.87 -5.43 13.27
N LYS A 40 8.59 -5.21 12.16
CA LYS A 40 7.99 -4.74 10.89
C LYS A 40 6.93 -5.69 10.36
N ARG A 41 7.18 -7.01 10.43
CA ARG A 41 6.20 -8.03 10.04
C ARG A 41 4.94 -7.94 10.90
N ARG A 42 5.09 -7.79 12.22
CA ARG A 42 3.95 -7.70 13.14
C ARG A 42 3.17 -6.40 12.95
N GLU A 43 3.83 -5.28 12.73
CA GLU A 43 3.19 -4.01 12.39
C GLU A 43 2.35 -4.12 11.12
N SER A 44 2.90 -4.76 10.07
CA SER A 44 2.18 -5.03 8.83
C SER A 44 0.94 -5.91 9.06
N LEU A 45 1.06 -6.98 9.88
CA LEU A 45 -0.07 -7.85 10.24
C LEU A 45 -1.15 -7.11 11.04
N ASN A 46 -0.75 -6.27 12.00
CA ASN A 46 -1.66 -5.44 12.77
C ASN A 46 -2.39 -4.44 11.86
N GLY A 47 -1.67 -3.81 10.93
CA GLY A 47 -2.23 -2.90 9.93
C GLY A 47 -3.27 -3.59 9.05
N PHE A 48 -2.93 -4.77 8.51
CA PHE A 48 -3.87 -5.59 7.74
C PHE A 48 -5.09 -6.02 8.56
N SER A 49 -4.91 -6.38 9.83
CA SER A 49 -6.01 -6.80 10.71
C SER A 49 -6.98 -5.64 10.98
N ARG A 50 -6.48 -4.43 11.20
CA ARG A 50 -7.31 -3.21 11.33
C ARG A 50 -8.06 -2.91 10.03
N PHE A 51 -7.38 -3.00 8.89
CA PHE A 51 -7.99 -2.88 7.57
C PHE A 51 -9.11 -3.91 7.36
N ALA A 52 -8.86 -5.18 7.69
CA ALA A 52 -9.82 -6.27 7.61
C ALA A 52 -11.06 -6.07 8.48
N ALA A 53 -10.86 -5.57 9.71
CA ALA A 53 -11.95 -5.30 10.64
C ALA A 53 -12.85 -4.14 10.16
N ARG A 54 -12.26 -3.09 9.57
CA ARG A 54 -12.99 -1.85 9.26
C ARG A 54 -13.56 -1.79 7.84
N TRP A 55 -12.91 -2.40 6.85
CA TRP A 55 -13.34 -2.38 5.45
C TRP A 55 -13.34 -3.78 4.82
N PRO A 56 -14.17 -4.71 5.32
CA PRO A 56 -14.17 -6.12 4.87
C PRO A 56 -14.49 -6.28 3.38
N ALA A 57 -15.32 -5.41 2.80
CA ALA A 57 -15.64 -5.43 1.37
C ALA A 57 -14.40 -5.18 0.49
N ILE A 58 -13.60 -4.18 0.85
CA ILE A 58 -12.35 -3.86 0.13
C ILE A 58 -11.33 -4.98 0.34
N VAL A 59 -11.29 -5.60 1.52
CA VAL A 59 -10.42 -6.75 1.81
C VAL A 59 -10.78 -7.96 0.95
N HIS A 60 -12.07 -8.18 0.68
CA HIS A 60 -12.50 -9.23 -0.23
C HIS A 60 -11.94 -9.01 -1.64
N GLN A 61 -12.04 -7.78 -2.17
CA GLN A 61 -11.47 -7.43 -3.47
C GLN A 61 -9.95 -7.55 -3.49
N TYR A 62 -9.29 -7.02 -2.46
CA TYR A 62 -7.85 -7.14 -2.27
C TYR A 62 -7.38 -8.62 -2.31
N LYS A 63 -8.09 -9.52 -1.63
CA LYS A 63 -7.79 -10.97 -1.65
C LYS A 63 -8.07 -11.62 -3.00
N LYS A 64 -9.11 -11.18 -3.72
CA LYS A 64 -9.39 -11.65 -5.08
C LYS A 64 -8.21 -11.31 -5.97
N LEU A 65 -7.74 -10.07 -5.93
CA LEU A 65 -6.63 -9.56 -6.73
C LEU A 65 -5.26 -10.17 -6.39
N LYS A 66 -5.06 -10.58 -5.13
CA LYS A 66 -3.81 -11.21 -4.68
C LYS A 66 -3.42 -12.47 -5.42
N LYS A 67 -4.37 -13.16 -6.04
CA LYS A 67 -4.07 -14.34 -6.87
C LYS A 67 -3.51 -13.99 -8.24
N TYR A 68 -3.55 -12.72 -8.61
CA TYR A 68 -3.31 -12.25 -9.97
C TYR A 68 -2.17 -11.24 -10.08
N THR A 69 -1.44 -11.01 -9.00
CA THR A 69 -0.23 -10.18 -9.02
C THR A 69 0.81 -10.78 -9.95
N LYS A 70 1.13 -10.06 -11.01
CA LYS A 70 2.15 -10.40 -12.00
C LYS A 70 3.18 -9.28 -12.05
N LYS A 71 4.43 -9.64 -12.32
CA LYS A 71 5.50 -8.67 -12.54
C LYS A 71 6.24 -9.02 -13.82
N SER A 72 6.19 -8.14 -14.81
CA SER A 72 7.05 -8.21 -15.98
C SER A 72 8.45 -7.70 -15.63
N PHE A 73 9.47 -8.16 -16.37
CA PHE A 73 10.86 -7.70 -16.21
C PHE A 73 11.05 -6.25 -16.63
N ASN A 74 10.19 -5.72 -17.51
CA ASN A 74 10.29 -4.37 -18.08
C ASN A 74 9.20 -3.41 -17.57
N ALA A 75 8.64 -3.67 -16.39
CA ALA A 75 7.49 -2.93 -15.90
C ALA A 75 7.83 -1.45 -15.63
N SER A 76 6.97 -0.56 -16.14
CA SER A 76 7.13 0.89 -16.02
C SER A 76 7.01 1.35 -14.56
N SER A 77 7.86 2.25 -14.08
CA SER A 77 7.67 2.79 -12.72
C SER A 77 6.38 3.62 -12.64
N ILE A 78 5.63 3.44 -11.56
CA ILE A 78 4.48 4.29 -11.24
C ILE A 78 4.74 4.96 -9.91
N THR A 79 4.50 6.26 -9.85
CA THR A 79 4.49 6.99 -8.59
C THR A 79 3.13 7.65 -8.38
N LEU A 80 2.55 7.47 -7.19
CA LEU A 80 1.43 8.24 -6.71
C LEU A 80 2.00 9.43 -5.96
N PHE A 81 1.59 10.64 -6.31
CA PHE A 81 2.09 11.83 -5.64
C PHE A 81 0.98 12.84 -5.40
N SER A 82 1.14 13.68 -4.39
CA SER A 82 0.23 14.80 -4.16
C SER A 82 0.96 16.11 -4.41
N THR A 83 0.45 16.91 -5.35
CA THR A 83 0.91 18.27 -5.58
C THR A 83 0.06 19.23 -4.79
N ASN A 84 0.59 19.73 -3.67
CA ASN A 84 0.13 21.01 -3.12
C ASN A 84 0.74 22.15 -3.95
N PHE A 85 0.47 22.18 -5.26
CA PHE A 85 0.95 23.26 -6.11
C PHE A 85 -0.06 24.41 -6.05
N GLN A 86 0.12 25.32 -5.09
CA GLN A 86 -0.45 26.66 -5.16
C GLN A 86 0.56 27.58 -5.87
N PRO A 87 0.35 27.95 -7.14
CA PRO A 87 1.32 28.76 -7.89
C PRO A 87 1.49 30.21 -7.39
N PHE A 88 0.75 30.64 -6.36
CA PHE A 88 0.72 32.05 -5.92
C PHE A 88 0.90 32.31 -4.42
N ASN A 89 1.33 31.34 -3.61
CA ASN A 89 1.61 31.61 -2.19
C ASN A 89 3.08 31.97 -1.95
N ALA A 90 3.48 33.13 -2.46
CA ALA A 90 4.60 33.89 -1.90
C ALA A 90 4.12 34.64 -0.64
N ALA A 91 3.75 33.89 0.39
CA ALA A 91 3.48 34.47 1.71
C ALA A 91 4.82 34.61 2.45
N LEU A 92 5.37 35.82 2.46
CA LEU A 92 6.41 36.26 3.40
C LEU A 92 5.82 36.28 4.81
N ASN A 93 5.61 35.11 5.43
CA ASN A 93 5.37 34.99 6.86
C ASN A 93 5.84 33.63 7.35
N GLY A 94 6.82 33.66 8.25
CA GLY A 94 7.42 32.49 8.86
C GLY A 94 6.46 31.78 9.81
N THR A 95 5.75 30.80 9.29
CA THR A 95 5.32 29.59 9.99
C THR A 95 5.21 28.50 8.94
N SER A 96 6.29 27.76 8.74
CA SER A 96 6.36 26.64 7.81
C SER A 96 5.53 25.48 8.36
N ASP A 97 4.23 25.48 8.07
CA ASP A 97 3.52 24.21 7.98
C ASP A 97 4.16 23.44 6.84
N GLU A 98 4.85 22.36 7.19
CA GLU A 98 5.56 21.49 6.26
C GLU A 98 4.61 21.01 5.18
N ASN A 99 4.76 21.57 3.98
CA ASN A 99 4.18 21.07 2.75
C ASN A 99 4.82 19.70 2.44
N GLN A 100 4.40 18.65 3.16
CA GLN A 100 4.88 17.30 2.93
C GLN A 100 4.36 16.81 1.58
N THR A 101 5.27 16.78 0.61
CA THR A 101 5.09 16.10 -0.66
C THR A 101 4.93 14.61 -0.36
N PHE A 102 3.73 14.09 -0.59
CA PHE A 102 3.47 12.66 -0.52
C PHE A 102 3.91 12.01 -1.84
N SER A 103 4.70 10.94 -1.77
CA SER A 103 5.11 10.15 -2.92
C SER A 103 5.18 8.67 -2.54
N ILE A 104 4.44 7.82 -3.25
CA ILE A 104 4.50 6.36 -3.14
C ILE A 104 4.91 5.79 -4.49
N GLU A 105 5.92 4.93 -4.51
CA GLU A 105 6.22 4.09 -5.66
C GLU A 105 5.32 2.84 -5.67
N VAL A 106 4.66 2.54 -6.79
CA VAL A 106 3.91 1.29 -6.95
C VAL A 106 4.87 0.16 -7.25
N ILE A 107 4.90 -0.84 -6.37
CA ILE A 107 5.68 -2.06 -6.56
C ILE A 107 4.81 -3.07 -7.31
N TRP A 108 5.23 -3.41 -8.53
CA TRP A 108 4.62 -4.48 -9.33
C TRP A 108 4.75 -5.85 -8.69
N GLY A 109 3.70 -6.67 -8.80
CA GLY A 109 3.66 -7.99 -8.18
C GLY A 109 3.37 -7.95 -6.67
N GLU A 110 3.21 -6.76 -6.09
CA GLU A 110 2.96 -6.58 -4.67
C GLU A 110 1.68 -5.80 -4.41
N HIS A 111 1.17 -6.00 -3.19
CA HIS A 111 0.08 -5.21 -2.65
C HIS A 111 0.60 -4.37 -1.49
N GLN A 112 0.48 -3.06 -1.64
CA GLN A 112 0.90 -2.10 -0.64
C GLN A 112 -0.32 -1.58 0.12
N ILE A 113 -0.14 -1.30 1.40
CA ILE A 113 -1.15 -0.66 2.25
C ILE A 113 -0.49 0.60 2.80
N VAL A 114 -1.08 1.75 2.49
CA VAL A 114 -0.57 3.05 2.93
C VAL A 114 -1.68 3.81 3.64
N SER A 115 -1.34 4.40 4.77
CA SER A 115 -2.27 5.21 5.57
C SER A 115 -2.04 6.69 5.29
N LEU A 116 -3.13 7.43 5.09
CA LEU A 116 -3.16 8.86 4.78
C LEU A 116 -3.85 9.63 5.89
N GLU A 117 -3.24 10.70 6.37
CA GLU A 117 -3.72 11.48 7.52
C GLU A 117 -4.67 12.62 7.14
N ARG A 118 -4.74 12.96 5.85
CA ARG A 118 -5.49 14.11 5.34
C ARG A 118 -6.10 13.81 3.97
N ASN A 119 -7.14 14.58 3.65
CA ASN A 119 -7.68 14.60 2.29
C ASN A 119 -6.62 15.15 1.35
N MET A 120 -6.44 14.52 0.19
CA MET A 120 -5.44 14.96 -0.78
C MET A 120 -5.80 14.53 -2.19
N LEU A 121 -5.48 15.37 -3.16
CA LEU A 121 -5.50 15.00 -4.56
C LEU A 121 -4.26 14.15 -4.87
N ILE A 122 -4.49 12.95 -5.38
CA ILE A 122 -3.46 11.98 -5.74
C ILE A 122 -3.39 11.95 -7.26
N GLN A 123 -2.22 12.31 -7.77
CA GLN A 123 -1.89 12.23 -9.18
C GLN A 123 -1.05 10.97 -9.42
N PHE A 124 -1.23 10.37 -10.59
CA PHE A 124 -0.43 9.24 -11.02
C PHE A 124 0.62 9.71 -12.02
N ASN A 125 1.83 9.18 -11.92
CA ASN A 125 2.87 9.37 -12.91
C ASN A 125 3.43 8.00 -13.28
N GLY A 126 3.32 7.63 -14.56
CA GLY A 126 3.77 6.35 -15.06
C GLY A 126 3.81 6.30 -16.59
N GLY A 127 4.15 5.13 -17.13
CA GLY A 127 4.19 4.86 -18.57
C GLY A 127 2.80 4.97 -19.24
N ARG A 128 2.78 5.15 -20.57
CA ARG A 128 1.57 5.44 -21.36
C ARG A 128 0.54 4.30 -21.48
N ASN A 129 0.86 3.10 -20.99
CA ASN A 129 0.02 1.91 -21.13
C ASN A 129 -0.41 1.36 -19.77
N ILE A 130 -0.82 2.25 -18.85
CA ILE A 130 -1.19 1.89 -17.49
C ILE A 130 -2.64 2.27 -17.24
N ASN A 131 -3.41 1.29 -16.82
CA ASN A 131 -4.81 1.45 -16.44
C ASN A 131 -4.96 1.30 -14.94
N VAL A 132 -5.78 2.14 -14.32
CA VAL A 132 -5.99 2.14 -12.88
C VAL A 132 -7.43 1.74 -12.59
N TYR A 133 -7.64 0.56 -12.02
CA TYR A 133 -8.93 0.17 -11.49
C TYR A 133 -9.03 0.61 -10.03
N TYR A 134 -10.10 1.31 -9.69
CA TYR A 134 -10.37 1.72 -8.32
C TYR A 134 -11.55 0.93 -7.76
N SER A 135 -11.49 0.66 -6.46
CA SER A 135 -12.61 0.10 -5.70
C SER A 135 -12.66 0.76 -4.32
N PHE A 136 -13.81 1.31 -3.97
CA PHE A 136 -14.07 1.95 -2.68
C PHE A 136 -15.52 1.70 -2.26
N SER A 137 -15.94 2.28 -1.14
CA SER A 137 -17.26 2.03 -0.54
C SER A 137 -18.45 2.38 -1.45
N SER A 138 -18.33 3.42 -2.28
CA SER A 138 -19.42 3.89 -3.14
C SER A 138 -19.43 3.27 -4.54
N GLY A 139 -18.42 2.49 -4.91
CA GLY A 139 -18.37 1.81 -6.20
C GLY A 139 -16.97 1.46 -6.68
N ASP A 140 -16.94 0.92 -7.88
CA ASP A 140 -15.74 0.49 -8.60
C ASP A 140 -15.76 1.01 -10.04
N GLY A 141 -14.57 1.14 -10.64
CA GLY A 141 -14.43 1.63 -12.00
C GLY A 141 -12.99 1.71 -12.46
N VAL A 142 -12.80 2.28 -13.66
CA VAL A 142 -11.49 2.41 -14.30
C VAL A 142 -11.22 3.88 -14.58
N ILE A 143 -10.00 4.33 -14.26
CA ILE A 143 -9.43 5.62 -14.63
C ILE A 143 -8.09 5.40 -15.35
N GLY A 144 -7.69 6.37 -16.16
CA GLY A 144 -6.39 6.38 -16.82
C GLY A 144 -5.27 6.83 -15.89
N ILE A 145 -4.02 6.63 -16.32
CA ILE A 145 -2.84 7.15 -15.63
C ILE A 145 -2.76 8.68 -15.64
N ASP A 146 -3.38 9.33 -16.63
CA ASP A 146 -3.43 10.80 -16.74
C ASP A 146 -4.52 11.42 -15.83
N ASP A 147 -5.37 10.59 -15.22
CA ASP A 147 -6.39 11.05 -14.29
C ASP A 147 -5.79 11.29 -12.89
N SER A 148 -6.63 11.83 -12.01
CA SER A 148 -6.29 12.03 -10.60
C SER A 148 -7.41 11.51 -9.71
N TRP A 149 -7.04 11.14 -8.48
CA TRP A 149 -7.97 10.66 -7.47
C TRP A 149 -8.04 11.63 -6.30
N ASP A 150 -9.22 12.15 -6.00
CA ASP A 150 -9.46 13.00 -4.83
C ASP A 150 -9.73 12.12 -3.61
N PHE A 151 -8.68 11.84 -2.83
CA PHE A 151 -8.80 10.99 -1.65
C PHE A 151 -9.44 11.75 -0.49
N LYS A 152 -10.61 11.29 -0.03
CA LYS A 152 -11.30 11.81 1.15
C LYS A 152 -11.33 10.78 2.26
N LEU A 153 -10.96 11.20 3.47
CA LEU A 153 -10.99 10.36 4.67
C LEU A 153 -12.38 9.77 4.96
N GLU A 154 -13.44 10.47 4.54
CA GLU A 154 -14.84 10.09 4.73
C GLU A 154 -15.27 8.92 3.83
N GLU A 155 -14.66 8.78 2.66
CA GLU A 155 -14.97 7.69 1.70
C GLU A 155 -14.41 6.34 2.16
N GLY A 156 -13.47 6.36 3.09
CA GLY A 156 -12.89 5.17 3.71
C GLY A 156 -11.70 4.60 2.92
N ALA A 157 -11.54 3.28 2.95
CA ALA A 157 -10.46 2.61 2.24
C ALA A 157 -10.71 2.64 0.72
N VAL A 158 -9.68 2.99 -0.03
CA VAL A 158 -9.65 2.97 -1.50
C VAL A 158 -8.59 1.97 -1.94
N LEU A 159 -8.97 1.04 -2.81
CA LEU A 159 -8.07 0.10 -3.45
C LEU A 159 -7.81 0.56 -4.88
N LEU A 160 -6.57 0.93 -5.17
CA LEU A 160 -6.09 1.26 -6.51
C LEU A 160 -5.28 0.09 -7.04
N THR A 161 -5.66 -0.42 -8.21
CA THR A 161 -5.00 -1.53 -8.88
C THR A 161 -4.50 -1.07 -10.23
N PHE A 162 -3.20 -1.17 -10.43
CA PHE A 162 -2.51 -0.74 -11.63
C PHE A 162 -2.30 -1.95 -12.53
N PHE A 163 -2.64 -1.80 -13.80
CA PHE A 163 -2.48 -2.79 -14.85
C PHE A 163 -1.62 -2.23 -15.97
N GLU A 164 -0.52 -2.90 -16.28
CA GLU A 164 0.29 -2.59 -17.45
C GLU A 164 -0.21 -3.42 -18.64
N GLY A 165 -0.67 -2.75 -19.70
CA GLY A 165 -1.17 -3.41 -20.92
C GLY A 165 -1.94 -2.49 -21.86
N GLU A 166 -2.02 -2.86 -23.13
CA GLU A 166 -2.61 -2.05 -24.21
C GLU A 166 -4.15 -2.11 -24.28
N HIS A 167 -4.80 -2.98 -23.50
CA HIS A 167 -6.24 -3.23 -23.64
C HIS A 167 -7.05 -2.68 -22.46
N LEU A 168 -7.82 -1.63 -22.75
CA LEU A 168 -8.87 -1.10 -21.90
C LEU A 168 -10.06 -2.08 -21.93
N SER A 169 -10.31 -2.76 -20.82
CA SER A 169 -11.57 -3.45 -20.56
C SER A 169 -12.23 -2.80 -19.35
N VAL A 170 -13.56 -2.71 -19.34
CA VAL A 170 -14.33 -2.32 -18.15
C VAL A 170 -14.39 -3.47 -17.14
N ASP A 171 -14.23 -4.71 -17.62
CA ASP A 171 -14.23 -5.90 -16.79
C ASP A 171 -12.84 -6.18 -16.19
N LEU A 172 -12.80 -6.24 -14.86
CA LEU A 172 -11.61 -6.49 -14.06
C LEU A 172 -10.92 -7.82 -14.40
N GLU A 173 -11.68 -8.89 -14.65
CA GLU A 173 -11.10 -10.21 -14.96
C GLU A 173 -10.38 -10.21 -16.31
N SER A 174 -10.97 -9.53 -17.28
CA SER A 174 -10.37 -9.32 -18.60
C SER A 174 -9.10 -8.47 -18.52
N MET A 175 -9.08 -7.40 -17.71
CA MET A 175 -7.87 -6.59 -17.47
C MET A 175 -6.74 -7.41 -16.85
N ILE A 176 -7.06 -8.19 -15.82
CA ILE A 176 -6.10 -9.07 -15.13
C ILE A 176 -5.47 -10.12 -16.05
N ASN A 177 -6.29 -10.74 -16.90
CA ASN A 177 -5.83 -11.82 -17.76
C ASN A 177 -4.87 -11.31 -18.84
N ASN A 178 -5.12 -10.10 -19.35
CA ASN A 178 -4.35 -9.49 -20.42
C ASN A 178 -3.20 -8.59 -19.92
N ALA A 179 -3.15 -8.28 -18.63
CA ALA A 179 -2.09 -7.47 -18.06
C ALA A 179 -0.75 -8.20 -17.99
N GLU A 180 0.32 -7.49 -18.37
CA GLU A 180 1.71 -7.94 -18.24
C GLU A 180 2.18 -7.82 -16.79
N SER A 181 1.83 -6.70 -16.14
CA SER A 181 2.16 -6.41 -14.76
C SER A 181 0.92 -5.94 -14.00
N VAL A 182 0.81 -6.36 -12.74
CA VAL A 182 -0.27 -5.98 -11.83
C VAL A 182 0.32 -5.60 -10.48
N GLY A 183 0.02 -4.39 -10.03
CA GLY A 183 0.38 -3.88 -8.71
C GLY A 183 -0.84 -3.28 -8.04
N SER A 184 -0.89 -3.27 -6.71
CA SER A 184 -1.99 -2.61 -6.02
C SER A 184 -1.53 -1.80 -4.83
N VAL A 185 -2.23 -0.69 -4.59
CA VAL A 185 -2.04 0.17 -3.43
C VAL A 185 -3.39 0.37 -2.78
N VAL A 186 -3.49 0.02 -1.50
CA VAL A 186 -4.64 0.35 -0.67
C VAL A 186 -4.31 1.62 0.08
N LEU A 187 -5.15 2.64 -0.09
CA LEU A 187 -5.10 3.89 0.65
C LEU A 187 -6.12 3.82 1.79
N LEU A 188 -5.64 3.97 3.02
CA LEU A 188 -6.45 3.93 4.23
C LEU A 188 -6.48 5.30 4.90
N PRO A 189 -7.61 5.73 5.47
CA PRO A 189 -7.61 6.88 6.36
C PRO A 189 -6.89 6.52 7.67
N SER A 190 -5.91 7.32 8.05
CA SER A 190 -5.21 7.26 9.34
C SER A 190 -6.07 7.93 10.41
N LYS A 191 -7.08 7.20 10.91
CA LYS A 191 -7.86 7.57 12.10
C LYS A 191 -8.22 6.31 12.86
#